data_AF-A0A0F2P8P7-F1
#
_entry.id   AF-A0A0F2P8P7-F1
#
_cell.length_a   1.000
_cell.length_b   1.000
_cell.length_c   1.000
_cell.angle_alpha   90.00
_cell.angle_beta   90.00
_cell.angle_gamma   90.00
#
_symmetry.space_group_name_H-M   'P 1'
#
loop_
_entity.id
_entity.type
_entity.pdbx_description
1 polymer ?
#
loop_
_entity_poly.entity_id
_entity_poly.type
_entity_poly.pdbx_seq_one_letter_code
_entity_poly.pdbx_strand_id
1 'polypeptide(L)'
;MVGLFYAVISLVALAFGFMYPTCLSNACVQLSGVFGRSWFLWGALFYALAAALCLKNVQRKRYVIAFLAGGATLHTALIAYSYVVYGSICPVCWKFAVLGIMLPIVYLWMPYAGAITQKIWVPARVLPVVMVAILVINPIAGIGESSMTRVTDRGDVKAFDQDKEHIITVSTAKGQVIKLNISQKPVLFFAVWCPHCDDALREIAALPRHERPDIVVTYLEAGDHAKVPGKLAKNGLGGERYYLSESPPQWLNLVPTIAVWRNSKLELNEGGYDD
;
A
#
# COMPACT_ATOMS: atom_id res chain seq x y z
N MET A 1 -10.80 -12.83 23.88
CA MET A 1 -11.17 -11.41 23.66
C MET A 1 -10.32 -10.76 22.58
N VAL A 2 -8.98 -10.85 22.64
CA VAL A 2 -8.09 -10.18 21.67
C VAL A 2 -8.37 -10.56 20.20
N GLY A 3 -8.55 -11.85 19.88
CA GLY A 3 -8.90 -12.26 18.52
C GLY A 3 -10.26 -11.75 18.02
N LEU A 4 -11.26 -11.61 18.91
CA LEU A 4 -12.57 -11.03 18.59
C LEU A 4 -12.44 -9.54 18.28
N PHE A 5 -11.68 -8.80 19.09
CA PHE A 5 -11.42 -7.39 18.89
C PHE A 5 -10.77 -7.11 17.54
N TYR A 6 -9.75 -7.90 17.16
CA TYR A 6 -9.09 -7.76 15.86
C TYR A 6 -9.97 -8.13 14.68
N ALA A 7 -10.81 -9.15 14.83
CA ALA A 7 -11.76 -9.50 13.81
C ALA A 7 -12.82 -8.41 13.60
N VAL A 8 -13.29 -7.78 14.68
CA VAL A 8 -14.20 -6.63 14.63
C VAL A 8 -13.49 -5.45 13.97
N ILE A 9 -12.25 -5.12 14.34
CA ILE A 9 -11.48 -4.06 13.68
C ILE A 9 -11.28 -4.36 12.19
N SER A 10 -11.00 -5.61 11.82
CA SER A 10 -10.82 -6.01 10.42
C SER A 10 -12.12 -5.87 9.64
N LEU A 11 -13.26 -6.24 10.25
CA LEU A 11 -14.60 -6.03 9.68
C LEU A 11 -14.95 -4.56 9.53
N VAL A 12 -14.65 -3.74 10.53
CA VAL A 12 -14.87 -2.28 10.49
C VAL A 12 -13.99 -1.66 9.40
N ALA A 13 -12.71 -2.01 9.33
CA ALA A 13 -11.80 -1.52 8.29
C ALA A 13 -12.31 -1.89 6.88
N LEU A 14 -12.79 -3.12 6.70
CA LEU A 14 -13.41 -3.56 5.44
C LEU A 14 -14.72 -2.80 5.14
N ALA A 15 -15.61 -2.63 6.12
CA ALA A 15 -16.93 -2.03 5.92
C ALA A 15 -16.87 -0.54 5.59
N PHE A 16 -15.89 0.18 6.13
CA PHE A 16 -15.70 1.61 5.87
C PHE A 16 -14.82 1.90 4.65
N GLY A 17 -14.47 0.88 3.86
CA GLY A 17 -13.61 1.07 2.70
C GLY A 17 -12.20 1.56 3.07
N PHE A 18 -11.78 1.40 4.33
CA PHE A 18 -10.36 1.50 4.73
C PHE A 18 -9.62 0.26 4.19
N MET A 19 -9.68 0.03 2.87
CA MET A 19 -8.88 -1.01 2.22
C MET A 19 -7.38 -0.71 2.32
N TYR A 20 -7.02 0.53 2.66
CA TYR A 20 -5.65 0.96 2.87
C TYR A 20 -5.57 1.85 4.10
N PRO A 21 -5.43 1.31 5.31
CA PRO A 21 -4.90 2.13 6.38
C PRO A 21 -3.52 2.58 5.91
N THR A 22 -3.24 3.87 6.05
CA THR A 22 -1.98 4.61 5.85
C THR A 22 -0.75 4.03 6.59
N CYS A 23 -0.85 2.80 7.08
CA CYS A 23 0.12 2.07 7.90
C CYS A 23 0.56 0.73 7.27
N LEU A 24 0.09 0.37 6.07
CA LEU A 24 0.59 -0.80 5.34
C LEU A 24 1.88 -0.39 4.61
N SER A 25 3.03 -0.82 5.13
CA SER A 25 4.27 -0.76 4.34
C SER A 25 4.10 -1.57 3.05
N ASN A 26 4.78 -1.16 1.97
CA ASN A 26 4.75 -1.78 0.64
C ASN A 26 4.77 -3.33 0.65
N ALA A 27 5.50 -3.90 1.60
CA ALA A 27 5.45 -5.31 2.03
C ALA A 27 4.08 -6.00 1.89
N CYS A 28 3.02 -5.39 2.42
CA CYS A 28 1.70 -6.02 2.51
C CYS A 28 0.93 -5.99 1.19
N VAL A 29 1.22 -4.99 0.36
CA VAL A 29 0.53 -4.75 -0.91
C VAL A 29 1.19 -5.55 -2.03
N GLN A 30 2.51 -5.65 -2.02
CA GLN A 30 3.29 -6.30 -3.09
C GLN A 30 3.36 -7.81 -2.96
N LEU A 31 3.11 -8.37 -1.77
CA LEU A 31 2.98 -9.81 -1.65
C LEU A 31 1.66 -10.26 -2.30
N SER A 32 1.77 -10.87 -3.48
CA SER A 32 0.66 -11.57 -4.13
C SER A 32 0.07 -12.57 -3.13
N GLY A 33 -1.12 -12.30 -2.63
CA GLY A 33 -1.74 -13.23 -1.70
C GLY A 33 -2.36 -14.43 -2.41
N VAL A 34 -2.82 -15.40 -1.63
CA VAL A 34 -3.29 -16.68 -2.19
C VAL A 34 -4.63 -16.48 -2.88
N PHE A 35 -4.80 -17.07 -4.06
CA PHE A 35 -6.01 -16.96 -4.90
C PHE A 35 -6.39 -15.51 -5.26
N GLY A 36 -5.40 -14.63 -5.43
CA GLY A 36 -5.61 -13.22 -5.79
C GLY A 36 -6.28 -12.40 -4.67
N ARG A 37 -6.15 -12.85 -3.41
CA ARG A 37 -6.69 -12.16 -2.23
C ARG A 37 -5.58 -11.60 -1.38
N SER A 38 -5.75 -10.41 -0.82
CA SER A 38 -4.74 -9.80 0.04
C SER A 38 -4.42 -10.68 1.26
N TRP A 39 -3.17 -10.66 1.70
CA TRP A 39 -2.74 -11.33 2.94
C TRP A 39 -3.48 -10.81 4.17
N PHE A 40 -3.99 -9.58 4.12
CA PHE A 40 -4.85 -9.03 5.17
C PHE A 40 -6.14 -9.84 5.35
N LEU A 41 -6.82 -10.19 4.26
CA LEU A 41 -8.05 -11.00 4.30
C LEU A 41 -7.75 -12.42 4.84
N TRP A 42 -6.65 -13.03 4.40
CA TRP A 42 -6.21 -14.33 4.92
C TRP A 42 -5.88 -14.28 6.41
N GLY A 43 -5.22 -13.21 6.86
CA GLY A 43 -4.95 -12.96 8.28
C GLY A 43 -6.25 -12.83 9.09
N ALA A 44 -7.22 -12.06 8.60
CA ALA A 44 -8.52 -11.91 9.24
C ALA A 44 -9.26 -13.26 9.35
N LEU A 45 -9.27 -14.06 8.28
CA LEU A 45 -9.84 -15.42 8.32
C LEU A 45 -9.12 -16.31 9.33
N PHE A 46 -7.78 -16.28 9.36
CA PHE A 46 -6.99 -17.04 10.33
C PHE A 46 -7.40 -16.70 11.78
N TYR A 47 -7.46 -15.41 12.14
CA TYR A 47 -7.84 -15.01 13.49
C TYR A 47 -9.30 -15.35 13.81
N ALA A 48 -10.19 -15.31 12.83
CA ALA A 48 -11.57 -15.75 12.97
C ALA A 48 -11.65 -17.26 13.32
N LEU A 49 -10.94 -18.09 12.55
CA LEU A 49 -10.88 -19.53 12.78
C LEU A 49 -10.21 -19.86 14.12
N ALA A 50 -9.12 -19.17 14.46
CA ALA A 50 -8.44 -19.28 15.74
C ALA A 50 -9.41 -19.00 16.91
N ALA A 51 -10.19 -17.91 16.82
CA ALA A 51 -11.18 -17.58 17.84
C ALA A 51 -12.26 -18.68 17.98
N ALA A 52 -12.79 -19.17 16.86
CA ALA A 52 -13.80 -20.23 16.85
C ALA A 52 -13.27 -21.56 17.44
N LEU A 53 -12.04 -21.94 17.08
CA LEU A 53 -11.39 -23.16 17.57
C LEU A 53 -11.10 -23.09 19.08
N CYS A 54 -10.69 -21.94 19.58
CA CYS A 54 -10.40 -21.73 21.00
C CYS A 54 -11.64 -21.70 21.90
N LEU A 55 -12.84 -21.48 21.34
CA LEU A 55 -14.10 -21.36 22.10
C LEU A 55 -14.88 -22.65 22.27
N LYS A 56 -14.62 -23.67 21.44
CA LYS A 56 -15.19 -24.99 21.66
C LYS A 56 -14.60 -25.48 22.99
N ASN A 57 -15.42 -26.07 23.87
CA ASN A 57 -15.06 -26.61 25.20
C ASN A 57 -14.09 -27.82 25.09
N VAL A 58 -12.98 -27.54 24.43
CA VAL A 58 -12.02 -28.44 23.82
C VAL A 58 -10.74 -28.03 24.51
N GLN A 59 -10.55 -28.50 25.73
CA GLN A 59 -9.32 -28.22 26.42
C GLN A 59 -8.17 -28.88 25.64
N ARG A 60 -7.20 -28.04 25.24
CA ARG A 60 -5.83 -28.42 24.86
C ARG A 60 -5.72 -29.49 23.78
N LYS A 61 -6.63 -29.50 22.80
CA LYS A 61 -6.46 -30.43 21.67
C LYS A 61 -5.24 -30.01 20.85
N ARG A 62 -4.35 -30.98 20.63
CA ARG A 62 -3.08 -30.79 19.92
C ARG A 62 -3.26 -30.10 18.56
N TYR A 63 -4.35 -30.38 17.85
CA TYR A 63 -4.62 -29.75 16.55
C TYR A 63 -4.88 -28.23 16.65
N VAL A 64 -5.46 -27.73 17.74
CA VAL A 64 -5.69 -26.28 17.91
C VAL A 64 -4.34 -25.58 18.09
N ILE A 65 -3.47 -26.16 18.92
CA ILE A 65 -2.11 -25.66 19.13
C ILE A 65 -1.34 -25.68 17.81
N ALA A 66 -1.40 -26.79 17.06
CA ALA A 66 -0.76 -26.92 15.76
C ALA A 66 -1.25 -25.86 14.76
N PHE A 67 -2.57 -25.60 14.71
CA PHE A 67 -3.15 -24.55 13.86
C PHE A 67 -2.64 -23.15 14.24
N LEU A 68 -2.67 -22.81 15.54
CA LEU A 68 -2.21 -21.51 16.04
C LEU A 68 -0.71 -21.30 15.78
N ALA A 69 0.11 -22.30 16.10
CA ALA A 69 1.55 -22.27 15.90
C ALA A 69 1.91 -22.23 14.40
N GLY A 70 1.19 -22.97 13.56
CA GLY A 70 1.37 -22.95 12.11
C GLY A 70 1.08 -21.59 11.51
N GLY A 71 -0.03 -20.95 11.90
CA GLY A 71 -0.37 -19.60 11.43
C GLY A 71 0.63 -18.54 11.91
N ALA A 72 1.10 -18.62 13.16
CA ALA A 72 2.15 -17.74 13.68
C ALA A 72 3.46 -17.90 12.89
N THR A 73 3.88 -19.14 12.64
CA THR A 73 5.08 -19.46 11.87
C THR A 73 4.98 -18.92 10.44
N LEU A 74 3.85 -19.15 9.77
CA LEU A 74 3.59 -18.63 8.42
C LEU A 74 3.66 -17.11 8.38
N HIS A 75 3.03 -16.42 9.34
CA HIS A 75 3.04 -14.96 9.39
C HIS A 75 4.47 -14.43 9.62
N THR A 76 5.23 -14.99 10.55
CA THR A 76 6.62 -14.61 10.78
C THR A 76 7.49 -14.86 9.55
N ALA A 77 7.27 -15.97 8.83
CA ALA A 77 7.96 -16.26 7.58
C ALA A 77 7.65 -15.24 6.48
N LEU A 78 6.38 -14.81 6.34
CA LEU A 78 5.99 -13.76 5.40
C LEU A 78 6.62 -12.40 5.75
N ILE A 79 6.73 -12.06 7.03
CA ILE A 79 7.42 -10.84 7.48
C ILE A 79 8.92 -10.91 7.16
N ALA A 80 9.56 -12.04 7.45
CA ALA A 80 10.97 -12.24 7.16
C ALA A 80 11.25 -12.17 5.66
N TYR A 81 10.42 -12.84 4.85
CA TYR A 81 10.49 -12.78 3.39
C TYR A 81 10.32 -11.34 2.89
N SER A 82 9.31 -10.63 3.38
CA SER A 82 9.10 -9.22 3.05
C SER A 82 10.30 -8.34 3.42
N TYR A 83 10.91 -8.57 4.58
CA TYR A 83 12.08 -7.81 5.00
C TYR A 83 13.27 -8.06 4.07
N VAL A 84 13.50 -9.31 3.68
CA VAL A 84 14.57 -9.69 2.75
C VAL A 84 14.35 -9.06 1.37
N VAL A 85 13.12 -9.05 0.86
CA VAL A 85 12.82 -8.54 -0.49
C VAL A 85 12.70 -7.02 -0.53
N TYR A 86 12.03 -6.40 0.46
CA TYR A 86 11.67 -4.98 0.42
C TYR A 86 12.42 -4.11 1.42
N GLY A 87 13.33 -4.69 2.23
CA GLY A 87 14.16 -3.96 3.19
C GLY A 87 13.39 -3.28 4.34
N SER A 88 12.10 -3.60 4.52
CA SER A 88 11.25 -2.97 5.53
C SER A 88 10.29 -3.97 6.16
N ILE A 89 9.93 -3.72 7.42
CA ILE A 89 8.96 -4.50 8.20
C ILE A 89 7.74 -3.61 8.46
N CYS A 90 6.54 -4.13 8.20
CA CYS A 90 5.30 -3.44 8.54
C CYS A 90 5.16 -3.32 10.08
N PRO A 91 5.02 -2.10 10.64
CA PRO A 91 4.77 -1.86 12.07
C PRO A 91 3.53 -2.57 12.62
N VAL A 92 2.57 -2.87 11.73
CA VAL A 92 1.33 -3.56 12.09
C VAL A 92 1.55 -5.08 12.08
N CYS A 93 2.15 -5.63 11.02
CA CYS A 93 2.38 -7.08 10.90
C CYS A 93 3.23 -7.64 12.04
N TRP A 94 4.29 -6.95 12.49
CA TRP A 94 5.11 -7.49 13.58
C TRP A 94 4.32 -7.59 14.89
N LYS A 95 3.42 -6.63 15.19
CA LYS A 95 2.52 -6.70 16.35
C LYS A 95 1.59 -7.90 16.26
N PHE A 96 1.06 -8.17 15.07
CA PHE A 96 0.24 -9.35 14.82
C PHE A 96 1.03 -10.66 14.90
N ALA A 97 2.29 -10.68 14.47
CA ALA A 97 3.16 -11.85 14.63
C ALA A 97 3.44 -12.15 16.11
N VAL A 98 3.77 -11.12 16.91
CA VAL A 98 3.93 -11.27 18.36
C VAL A 98 2.64 -11.81 19.00
N LEU A 99 1.49 -11.27 18.62
CA LEU A 99 0.20 -11.77 19.08
C LEU A 99 -0.05 -13.22 18.65
N GLY A 100 0.30 -13.57 17.41
CA GLY A 100 0.23 -14.92 16.86
C GLY A 100 1.05 -15.93 17.66
N ILE A 101 2.27 -15.55 18.04
CA ILE A 101 3.17 -16.36 18.89
C ILE A 101 2.62 -16.50 20.31
N MET A 102 2.00 -15.45 20.86
CA MET A 102 1.43 -15.47 22.21
C MET A 102 0.14 -16.30 22.31
N LEU A 103 -0.66 -16.39 21.24
CA LEU A 103 -1.91 -17.15 21.21
C LEU A 103 -1.79 -18.62 21.65
N PRO A 104 -0.88 -19.46 21.11
CA PRO A 104 -0.74 -20.85 21.55
C PRO A 104 -0.27 -20.96 23.00
N ILE A 105 0.59 -20.04 23.47
CA ILE A 105 1.05 -19.98 24.87
C ILE A 105 -0.14 -19.69 25.78
N VAL A 106 -0.88 -18.63 25.48
CA VAL A 106 -2.09 -18.24 26.20
C VAL A 106 -3.12 -19.38 26.21
N TYR A 107 -3.33 -20.06 25.09
CA TYR A 107 -4.25 -21.18 24.98
C TYR A 107 -3.85 -22.39 25.86
N LEU A 108 -2.55 -22.63 26.05
CA LEU A 108 -2.04 -23.68 26.91
C LEU A 108 -2.17 -23.33 28.40
N TRP A 109 -1.91 -22.07 28.74
CA TRP A 109 -1.74 -21.60 30.12
C TRP A 109 -3.02 -21.07 30.77
N MET A 110 -3.96 -20.47 30.02
CA MET A 110 -5.17 -19.92 30.63
C MET A 110 -6.13 -21.03 31.09
N PRO A 111 -6.50 -21.07 32.39
CA PRO A 111 -7.59 -21.90 32.85
C PRO A 111 -8.92 -21.46 32.23
N TYR A 112 -9.85 -22.40 32.09
CA TYR A 112 -11.12 -22.23 31.40
C TYR A 112 -11.89 -20.98 31.89
N ALA A 113 -12.05 -19.98 31.02
CA ALA A 113 -12.72 -18.72 31.35
C ALA A 113 -14.25 -18.87 31.24
N GLY A 114 -14.88 -19.52 32.22
CA GLY A 114 -16.30 -19.92 32.24
C GLY A 114 -17.32 -18.90 31.70
N ALA A 115 -17.82 -18.00 32.55
CA ALA A 115 -18.99 -17.15 32.20
C ALA A 115 -18.73 -16.15 31.05
N ILE A 116 -17.50 -15.68 30.91
CA ILE A 116 -17.11 -14.72 29.87
C ILE A 116 -17.11 -15.39 28.48
N THR A 117 -16.67 -16.65 28.38
CA THR A 117 -16.60 -17.36 27.08
C THR A 117 -17.97 -17.60 26.47
N GLN A 118 -19.02 -17.79 27.28
CA GLN A 118 -20.38 -17.98 26.77
C GLN A 118 -20.92 -16.74 26.05
N LYS A 119 -20.66 -15.52 26.56
CA LYS A 119 -21.16 -14.27 25.96
C LYS A 119 -20.51 -13.96 24.60
N ILE A 120 -19.28 -14.39 24.39
CA ILE A 120 -18.52 -14.19 23.14
C ILE A 120 -18.60 -15.38 22.17
N TRP A 121 -19.32 -16.44 22.54
CA TRP A 121 -19.37 -17.68 21.78
C TRP A 121 -20.08 -17.55 20.43
N VAL A 122 -21.25 -16.91 20.42
CA VAL A 122 -22.06 -16.71 19.20
C VAL A 122 -21.32 -15.82 18.18
N PRO A 123 -20.83 -14.62 18.54
CA PRO A 123 -20.12 -13.76 17.59
C PRO A 123 -18.92 -14.44 16.94
N ALA A 124 -18.14 -15.17 17.72
CA ALA A 124 -16.92 -15.81 17.23
C ALA A 124 -17.18 -17.01 16.32
N ARG A 125 -18.37 -17.62 16.35
CA ARG A 125 -18.76 -18.68 15.38
C ARG A 125 -19.30 -18.12 14.08
N VAL A 126 -20.00 -17.00 14.14
CA VAL A 126 -20.54 -16.31 12.96
C VAL A 126 -19.41 -15.70 12.13
N LEU A 127 -18.38 -15.21 12.81
CA LEU A 127 -17.31 -14.44 12.19
C LEU A 127 -16.50 -15.21 11.12
N PRO A 128 -16.09 -16.49 11.29
CA PRO A 128 -15.48 -17.26 10.21
C PRO A 128 -16.38 -17.40 8.98
N VAL A 129 -17.69 -17.59 9.18
CA VAL A 129 -18.64 -17.72 8.07
C VAL A 129 -18.72 -16.41 7.30
N VAL A 130 -18.79 -15.28 8.00
CA VAL A 130 -18.74 -13.94 7.39
C VAL A 130 -17.42 -13.73 6.65
N MET A 131 -16.28 -14.12 7.22
CA MET A 131 -14.97 -14.00 6.55
C MET A 131 -14.89 -14.85 5.28
N VAL A 132 -15.39 -16.09 5.31
CA VAL A 132 -15.46 -16.96 4.13
C VAL A 132 -16.40 -16.36 3.09
N ALA A 133 -17.57 -15.86 3.49
CA ALA A 133 -18.49 -15.18 2.59
C ALA A 133 -17.85 -13.95 1.95
N ILE A 134 -17.11 -13.13 2.71
CA ILE A 134 -16.36 -11.99 2.17
C ILE A 134 -15.28 -12.48 1.20
N LEU A 135 -14.52 -13.53 1.53
CA LEU A 135 -13.49 -14.07 0.62
C LEU A 135 -14.06 -14.60 -0.71
N VAL A 136 -15.28 -15.15 -0.68
CA VAL A 136 -15.98 -15.69 -1.85
C VAL A 136 -16.66 -14.58 -2.66
N ILE A 137 -17.37 -13.67 -1.99
CA ILE A 137 -18.22 -12.64 -2.62
C ILE A 137 -17.41 -11.40 -3.02
N ASN A 138 -16.39 -11.01 -2.25
CA ASN A 138 -15.48 -9.95 -2.66
C ASN A 138 -14.86 -10.43 -3.96
N PRO A 139 -15.09 -9.82 -5.13
CA PRO A 139 -14.51 -10.29 -6.39
C PRO A 139 -12.99 -10.34 -6.24
N ILE A 140 -12.30 -11.31 -6.88
CA ILE A 140 -10.82 -11.30 -6.95
C ILE A 140 -10.48 -9.86 -7.26
N ALA A 141 -9.83 -9.17 -6.33
CA ALA A 141 -9.31 -7.85 -6.62
C ALA A 141 -8.26 -8.20 -7.67
N GLY A 142 -8.69 -8.12 -8.94
CA GLY A 142 -7.94 -8.64 -10.04
C GLY A 142 -6.57 -8.03 -9.90
N ILE A 143 -5.55 -8.89 -9.91
CA ILE A 143 -4.25 -8.50 -10.45
C ILE A 143 -4.44 -8.30 -11.98
N GLY A 144 -5.46 -7.54 -12.35
CA GLY A 144 -5.90 -7.30 -13.70
C GLY A 144 -6.29 -5.86 -13.71
N GLU A 145 -5.30 -4.98 -13.91
CA GLU A 145 -5.42 -3.65 -14.51
C GLU A 145 -6.44 -2.67 -13.88
N SER A 146 -7.16 -3.05 -12.83
CA SER A 146 -8.32 -2.32 -12.31
C SER A 146 -7.99 -1.48 -11.08
N SER A 147 -6.72 -1.37 -10.69
CA SER A 147 -6.25 -0.16 -9.99
C SER A 147 -5.87 0.96 -10.97
N MET A 148 -6.10 0.77 -12.27
CA MET A 148 -6.47 1.82 -13.20
C MET A 148 -8.00 1.87 -13.36
N THR A 149 -8.74 1.69 -12.26
CA THR A 149 -10.05 2.33 -12.18
C THR A 149 -9.77 3.82 -12.24
N ARG A 150 -9.73 4.34 -13.46
CA ARG A 150 -10.11 5.69 -13.82
C ARG A 150 -11.08 6.16 -12.74
N VAL A 151 -10.64 7.11 -11.94
CA VAL A 151 -11.56 8.04 -11.29
C VAL A 151 -12.26 8.79 -12.43
N THR A 152 -13.19 8.10 -13.08
CA THR A 152 -14.22 8.67 -13.94
C THR A 152 -15.54 8.74 -13.20
N ASP A 153 -15.55 8.41 -11.90
CA ASP A 153 -16.66 8.84 -11.06
C ASP A 153 -16.52 10.35 -10.85
N ARG A 154 -17.26 11.04 -11.72
CA ARG A 154 -17.50 12.49 -11.78
C ARG A 154 -18.15 12.96 -10.47
N GLY A 155 -17.40 12.93 -9.38
CA GLY A 155 -17.65 13.87 -8.30
C GLY A 155 -17.20 15.23 -8.81
N ASP A 156 -18.13 16.04 -9.32
CA ASP A 156 -17.98 17.45 -9.71
C ASP A 156 -16.52 17.87 -9.90
N VAL A 157 -15.90 17.38 -10.98
CA VAL A 157 -14.70 18.02 -11.52
C VAL A 157 -15.19 19.39 -11.93
N LYS A 158 -15.05 20.37 -11.02
CA LYS A 158 -15.13 21.79 -11.35
C LYS A 158 -14.42 21.92 -12.68
N ALA A 159 -15.13 22.41 -13.70
CA ALA A 159 -14.54 22.65 -15.00
C ALA A 159 -13.29 23.51 -14.75
N PHE A 160 -12.14 22.84 -14.75
CA PHE A 160 -10.87 23.48 -14.50
C PHE A 160 -10.61 24.37 -15.71
N ASP A 161 -10.10 25.57 -15.46
CA ASP A 161 -9.81 26.57 -16.49
C ASP A 161 -8.75 25.99 -17.44
N GLN A 162 -9.20 25.31 -18.51
CA GLN A 162 -8.38 24.50 -19.42
C GLN A 162 -7.22 25.28 -20.04
N ASP A 163 -7.32 26.61 -20.07
CA ASP A 163 -6.34 27.50 -20.69
C ASP A 163 -5.08 27.74 -19.85
N LYS A 164 -5.05 27.35 -18.55
CA LYS A 164 -3.90 27.64 -17.66
C LYS A 164 -3.19 26.44 -17.05
N GLU A 165 -3.75 25.23 -17.15
CA GLU A 165 -3.27 24.08 -16.37
C GLU A 165 -2.10 23.29 -16.96
N HIS A 166 -1.71 23.60 -18.20
CA HIS A 166 -0.53 22.99 -18.81
C HIS A 166 0.79 23.64 -18.37
N ILE A 167 0.74 24.73 -17.57
CA ILE A 167 1.93 25.43 -17.09
C ILE A 167 2.12 25.19 -15.59
N ILE A 168 3.24 24.56 -15.23
CA ILE A 168 3.62 24.38 -13.82
C ILE A 168 4.78 25.31 -13.46
N THR A 169 4.72 25.88 -12.26
CA THR A 169 5.79 26.71 -11.73
C THR A 169 6.71 25.83 -10.88
N VAL A 170 7.99 25.81 -11.22
CA VAL A 170 9.02 25.01 -10.54
C VAL A 170 10.25 25.88 -10.32
N SER A 171 11.15 25.47 -9.43
CA SER A 171 12.44 26.10 -9.22
C SER A 171 13.58 25.19 -9.70
N THR A 172 14.64 25.78 -10.24
CA THR A 172 15.87 25.03 -10.52
C THR A 172 16.60 24.67 -9.23
N ALA A 173 17.61 23.80 -9.29
CA ALA A 173 18.49 23.51 -8.15
C ALA A 173 19.17 24.76 -7.55
N LYS A 174 19.24 25.87 -8.30
CA LYS A 174 19.78 27.17 -7.85
C LYS A 174 18.72 28.13 -7.30
N GLY A 175 17.47 27.68 -7.16
CA GLY A 175 16.34 28.50 -6.67
C GLY A 175 15.71 29.42 -7.72
N GLN A 176 16.18 29.40 -8.98
CA GLN A 176 15.54 30.20 -10.03
C GLN A 176 14.17 29.62 -10.38
N VAL A 177 13.12 30.43 -10.24
CA VAL A 177 11.75 30.07 -10.61
C VAL A 177 11.60 30.09 -12.13
N ILE A 178 11.03 29.02 -12.68
CA ILE A 178 10.74 28.86 -14.11
C ILE A 178 9.34 28.27 -14.30
N LYS A 179 8.81 28.40 -15.52
CA LYS A 179 7.54 27.82 -15.93
C LYS A 179 7.80 26.71 -16.93
N LEU A 180 7.37 25.48 -16.61
CA LEU A 180 7.40 24.36 -17.54
C LEU A 180 6.05 24.23 -18.22
N ASN A 181 6.05 23.93 -19.50
CA ASN A 181 4.84 23.72 -20.29
C ASN A 181 4.70 22.22 -20.62
N ILE A 182 3.77 21.54 -19.94
CA ILE A 182 3.48 20.11 -20.09
C ILE A 182 2.96 19.79 -21.51
N SER A 183 2.39 20.77 -22.22
CA SER A 183 1.97 20.60 -23.63
C SER A 183 3.13 20.47 -24.62
N GLN A 184 4.32 20.92 -24.23
CA GLN A 184 5.51 20.83 -25.07
C GLN A 184 6.34 19.59 -24.74
N LYS A 185 6.35 19.18 -23.48
CA LYS A 185 7.19 18.08 -23.01
C LYS A 185 6.56 17.39 -21.79
N PRO A 186 6.51 16.04 -21.77
CA PRO A 186 6.05 15.31 -20.60
C PRO A 186 6.85 15.64 -19.34
N VAL A 187 6.23 15.50 -18.18
CA VAL A 187 6.87 15.76 -16.88
C VAL A 187 6.75 14.54 -15.97
N LEU A 188 7.88 14.03 -15.48
CA LEU A 188 7.92 13.05 -14.40
C LEU A 188 7.96 13.79 -13.06
N PHE A 189 6.96 13.55 -12.22
CA PHE A 189 6.98 13.91 -10.81
C PHE A 189 7.49 12.75 -9.97
N PHE A 190 8.42 13.02 -9.07
CA PHE A 190 8.93 12.02 -8.14
C PHE A 190 9.29 12.63 -6.79
N ALA A 191 9.38 11.81 -5.75
CA ALA A 191 9.90 12.22 -4.43
C ALA A 191 11.17 11.44 -4.08
N VAL A 192 12.11 12.11 -3.41
CA VAL A 192 13.41 11.52 -3.05
C VAL A 192 13.24 10.29 -2.15
N TRP A 193 12.33 10.38 -1.17
CA TRP A 193 12.02 9.31 -0.22
C TRP A 193 11.22 8.17 -0.84
N CYS A 194 10.63 8.35 -2.03
CA CYS A 194 9.77 7.34 -2.63
C CYS A 194 10.61 6.24 -3.30
N PRO A 195 10.53 4.98 -2.83
CA PRO A 195 11.27 3.87 -3.42
C PRO A 195 10.76 3.51 -4.82
N HIS A 196 9.44 3.58 -5.06
CA HIS A 196 8.82 3.26 -6.35
C HIS A 196 9.26 4.20 -7.47
N CYS A 197 9.73 5.40 -7.12
CA CYS A 197 10.30 6.31 -8.10
C CYS A 197 11.61 5.79 -8.71
N ASP A 198 12.31 4.83 -8.08
CA ASP A 198 13.54 4.27 -8.65
C ASP A 198 13.27 3.52 -9.97
N ASP A 199 12.16 2.82 -10.09
CA ASP A 199 11.78 2.08 -11.31
C ASP A 199 11.48 3.06 -12.46
N ALA A 200 10.58 4.02 -12.23
CA ALA A 200 10.25 5.05 -13.23
C ALA A 200 11.48 5.87 -13.67
N LEU A 201 12.40 6.19 -12.74
CA LEU A 201 13.65 6.89 -13.07
C LEU A 201 14.56 6.02 -13.95
N ARG A 202 14.64 4.70 -13.72
CA ARG A 202 15.43 3.79 -14.56
C ARG A 202 14.83 3.62 -15.96
N GLU A 203 13.51 3.53 -16.07
CA GLU A 203 12.81 3.48 -17.36
C GLU A 203 13.13 4.73 -18.18
N ILE A 204 13.01 5.91 -17.58
CA ILE A 204 13.35 7.17 -18.25
C ILE A 204 14.85 7.29 -18.56
N ALA A 205 15.73 6.71 -17.74
CA ALA A 205 17.15 6.65 -18.05
C ALA A 205 17.47 5.82 -19.29
N ALA A 206 16.64 4.82 -19.62
CA ALA A 206 16.79 4.00 -20.82
C ALA A 206 16.38 4.76 -22.11
N LEU A 207 15.53 5.79 -21.99
CA LEU A 207 15.11 6.60 -23.14
C LEU A 207 16.25 7.46 -23.70
N PRO A 208 16.28 7.72 -25.02
CA PRO A 208 17.13 8.74 -25.63
C PRO A 208 16.94 10.11 -24.97
N ARG A 209 18.03 10.86 -24.79
CA ARG A 209 18.03 12.13 -24.02
C ARG A 209 16.98 13.15 -24.46
N HIS A 210 16.65 13.17 -25.75
CA HIS A 210 15.68 14.10 -26.33
C HIS A 210 14.22 13.66 -26.14
N GLU A 211 13.98 12.40 -25.77
CA GLU A 211 12.65 11.83 -25.50
C GLU A 211 12.31 11.84 -24.00
N ARG A 212 13.33 11.98 -23.14
CA ARG A 212 13.14 11.98 -21.67
C ARG A 212 12.22 13.11 -21.23
N PRO A 213 11.25 12.87 -20.32
CA PRO A 213 10.45 13.92 -19.70
C PRO A 213 11.32 14.92 -18.92
N ASP A 214 10.76 16.09 -18.62
CA ASP A 214 11.32 16.96 -17.60
C ASP A 214 11.14 16.32 -16.21
N ILE A 215 12.21 16.34 -15.42
CA ILE A 215 12.24 15.69 -14.11
C ILE A 215 11.91 16.74 -13.03
N VAL A 216 10.81 16.55 -12.31
CA VAL A 216 10.35 17.44 -11.24
C VAL A 216 10.31 16.67 -9.92
N VAL A 217 11.12 17.12 -8.96
CA VAL A 217 11.09 16.63 -7.58
C VAL A 217 10.00 17.38 -6.82
N THR A 218 9.14 16.66 -6.11
CA THR A 218 8.06 17.23 -5.31
C THR A 218 7.92 16.54 -3.95
N TYR A 219 6.96 16.97 -3.13
CA TYR A 219 6.76 16.54 -1.74
C TYR A 219 8.07 16.59 -0.93
N LEU A 220 8.78 17.71 -1.05
CA LEU A 220 10.11 17.92 -0.50
C LEU A 220 10.07 18.00 1.03
N GLU A 221 10.85 17.16 1.70
CA GLU A 221 11.10 17.28 3.14
C GLU A 221 12.41 18.03 3.43
N ALA A 222 12.59 18.42 4.70
CA ALA A 222 13.82 19.08 5.14
C ALA A 222 15.07 18.24 4.81
N GLY A 223 15.97 18.80 4.00
CA GLY A 223 17.21 18.15 3.59
C GLY A 223 17.11 17.28 2.33
N ASP A 224 15.94 17.12 1.72
CA ASP A 224 15.80 16.29 0.52
C ASP A 224 16.52 16.88 -0.70
N HIS A 225 16.67 18.20 -0.76
CA HIS A 225 17.38 18.89 -1.85
C HIS A 225 18.80 18.33 -2.05
N ALA A 226 19.51 18.04 -0.96
CA ALA A 226 20.87 17.52 -1.00
C ALA A 226 20.95 16.05 -1.47
N LYS A 227 19.84 15.31 -1.37
CA LYS A 227 19.77 13.89 -1.72
C LYS A 227 19.37 13.66 -3.19
N VAL A 228 18.76 14.65 -3.85
CA VAL A 228 18.29 14.53 -5.25
C VAL A 228 19.40 14.07 -6.20
N PRO A 229 20.61 14.68 -6.21
CA PRO A 229 21.65 14.26 -7.15
C PRO A 229 22.06 12.79 -6.97
N GLY A 230 22.12 12.32 -5.71
CA GLY A 230 22.42 10.92 -5.40
C GLY A 230 21.34 9.96 -5.89
N LYS A 231 20.06 10.32 -5.68
CA LYS A 231 18.90 9.54 -6.16
C LYS A 231 18.87 9.44 -7.70
N LEU A 232 19.15 10.53 -8.40
CA LEU A 232 19.23 10.53 -9.87
C LEU A 232 20.43 9.73 -10.38
N ALA A 233 21.61 9.93 -9.78
CA ALA A 233 22.82 9.17 -10.16
C ALA A 233 22.65 7.66 -9.96
N LYS A 234 22.05 7.23 -8.84
CA LYS A 234 21.74 5.83 -8.54
C LYS A 234 20.88 5.17 -9.64
N ASN A 235 20.01 5.93 -10.29
CA ASN A 235 19.08 5.43 -11.31
C ASN A 235 19.52 5.80 -12.74
N GLY A 236 20.80 6.12 -12.97
CA GLY A 236 21.34 6.35 -14.32
C GLY A 236 21.09 7.75 -14.91
N LEU A 237 20.57 8.68 -14.11
CA LEU A 237 20.27 10.07 -14.49
C LEU A 237 21.26 11.07 -13.86
N GLY A 238 22.50 10.62 -13.59
CA GLY A 238 23.54 11.46 -12.99
C GLY A 238 23.88 12.67 -13.87
N GLY A 239 23.79 13.87 -13.28
CA GLY A 239 24.05 15.12 -13.99
C GLY A 239 22.90 15.61 -14.88
N GLU A 240 21.77 14.91 -14.91
CA GLU A 240 20.59 15.40 -15.63
C GLU A 240 19.97 16.61 -14.94
N ARG A 241 19.34 17.45 -15.75
CA ARG A 241 18.61 18.62 -15.26
C ARG A 241 17.36 18.16 -14.54
N TYR A 242 17.14 18.69 -13.35
CA TYR A 242 15.92 18.50 -12.60
C TYR A 242 15.41 19.85 -12.06
N TYR A 243 14.14 19.85 -11.70
CA TYR A 243 13.44 20.97 -11.11
C TYR A 243 12.81 20.56 -9.78
N LEU A 244 12.45 21.54 -8.97
CA LEU A 244 11.89 21.38 -7.64
C LEU A 244 10.51 22.04 -7.62
N SER A 245 9.54 21.37 -7.01
CA SER A 245 8.19 21.90 -6.81
C SER A 245 7.87 21.85 -5.32
N GLU A 246 7.98 23.01 -4.66
CA GLU A 246 7.62 23.17 -3.24
C GLU A 246 6.11 23.03 -3.00
N SER A 247 5.32 23.43 -4.00
CA SER A 247 3.86 23.31 -4.02
C SER A 247 3.46 22.48 -5.24
N PRO A 248 3.34 21.14 -5.12
CA PRO A 248 2.87 20.30 -6.21
C PRO A 248 1.52 20.81 -6.74
N PRO A 249 1.24 20.64 -8.05
CA PRO A 249 -0.08 20.93 -8.60
C PRO A 249 -1.18 20.18 -7.84
N GLN A 250 -2.34 20.80 -7.65
CA GLN A 250 -3.43 20.21 -6.87
C GLN A 250 -3.99 18.90 -7.46
N TRP A 251 -3.77 18.67 -8.77
CA TRP A 251 -4.15 17.43 -9.45
C TRP A 251 -3.15 16.29 -9.22
N LEU A 252 -1.96 16.57 -8.68
CA LEU A 252 -0.95 15.55 -8.38
C LEU A 252 -1.21 15.00 -6.96
N ASN A 253 -1.66 13.75 -6.90
CA ASN A 253 -1.99 13.08 -5.63
C ASN A 253 -0.90 12.11 -5.15
N LEU A 254 -0.06 11.60 -6.05
CA LEU A 254 0.94 10.59 -5.75
C LEU A 254 2.15 10.66 -6.69
N VAL A 255 3.20 9.92 -6.33
CA VAL A 255 4.43 9.76 -7.11
C VAL A 255 4.93 8.30 -7.07
N PRO A 256 5.59 7.79 -8.13
CA PRO A 256 5.91 8.50 -9.38
C PRO A 256 4.67 8.70 -10.26
N THR A 257 4.60 9.85 -10.93
CA THR A 257 3.51 10.18 -11.87
C THR A 257 4.08 10.88 -13.09
N ILE A 258 3.69 10.44 -14.27
CA ILE A 258 4.04 11.09 -15.54
C ILE A 258 2.83 11.87 -16.03
N ALA A 259 3.00 13.18 -16.16
CA ALA A 259 2.02 14.09 -16.70
C ALA A 259 2.30 14.31 -18.19
N VAL A 260 1.32 13.97 -19.03
CA VAL A 260 1.36 14.16 -20.48
C VAL A 260 0.16 14.98 -20.90
N TRP A 261 0.35 15.94 -21.79
CA TRP A 261 -0.76 16.65 -22.40
C TRP A 261 -1.06 16.05 -23.77
N ARG A 262 -2.25 15.47 -23.94
CA ARG A 262 -2.67 14.81 -25.18
C ARG A 262 -4.12 15.18 -25.48
N ASN A 263 -4.42 15.52 -26.74
CA ASN A 263 -5.78 15.87 -27.19
C ASN A 263 -6.46 16.95 -26.33
N SER A 264 -5.72 18.02 -26.00
CA SER A 264 -6.20 19.13 -25.14
C SER A 264 -6.61 18.68 -23.73
N LYS A 265 -6.05 17.57 -23.24
CA LYS A 265 -6.32 17.03 -21.93
C LYS A 265 -5.02 16.62 -21.23
N LEU A 266 -4.96 16.88 -19.93
CA LEU A 266 -3.93 16.33 -19.07
C LEU A 266 -4.23 14.85 -18.80
N GLU A 267 -3.30 13.98 -19.16
CA GLU A 267 -3.28 12.56 -18.83
C GLU A 267 -2.20 12.33 -17.77
N LEU A 268 -2.56 11.62 -16.71
CA LEU A 268 -1.66 11.24 -15.62
C LEU A 268 -1.47 9.73 -15.69
N ASN A 269 -0.23 9.29 -15.87
CA ASN A 269 0.16 7.90 -15.71
C ASN A 269 0.80 7.72 -14.33
N GLU A 270 0.04 7.08 -13.44
CA GLU A 270 0.41 6.78 -12.06
C GLU A 270 1.09 5.41 -12.01
N GLY A 271 2.38 5.36 -11.70
CA GLY A 271 3.10 4.09 -11.49
C GLY A 271 4.20 3.72 -12.49
N GLY A 272 4.38 4.42 -13.61
CA GLY A 272 5.48 4.14 -14.56
C GLY A 272 5.29 4.74 -15.96
N TYR A 273 6.25 4.50 -16.85
CA TYR A 273 6.15 4.82 -18.28
C TYR A 273 5.68 3.56 -19.03
N ASP A 274 4.37 3.39 -19.17
CA ASP A 274 3.81 2.39 -20.08
C ASP A 274 3.67 3.01 -21.49
N ASP A 275 4.35 2.41 -22.48
CA ASP A 275 4.34 2.80 -23.90
C ASP A 275 2.93 2.73 -24.55
#